data_AF-A0A1D1Y5X9-F1
#
_entry.id   AF-A0A1D1Y5X9-F1
#
_cell.length_a   1.000
_cell.length_b   1.000
_cell.length_c   1.000
_cell.angle_alpha   90.00
_cell.angle_beta   90.00
_cell.angle_gamma   90.00
#
_symmetry.space_group_name_H-M   'P 1'
#
loop_
_entity.id
_entity.type
_entity.pdbx_description
1 polymer ?
#
loop_
_entity_poly.entity_id
_entity_poly.type
_entity_poly.pdbx_seq_one_letter_code
_entity_poly.pdbx_strand_id
1 'polypeptide(L)'
;MGFLTTLLGIVGFGVGVPLGLLLGYFIFFYFEPTDVKDPIIRKINELDSKSLKLLFPEIPSWVKCPDYERVDWLNKFIFEMWPYLDKAICNTIRSTTKPIFDQYIGKFLVKSIEFDCLTLGNLPPTIHGVKVYETQEKELMIEPDLRWAGNPNIIVVLNLPCFRVTVQLTDLQVFMLPRVTLKPLVPTFPCFANLTMSLMEKPHVDF
;
A
#
# COMPACT_ATOMS: atom_id res chain seq x y z
N MET A 1 -13.37 24.36 -52.16
CA MET A 1 -12.30 24.05 -51.18
C MET A 1 -12.37 22.64 -50.58
N GLY A 2 -13.42 21.82 -50.79
CA GLY A 2 -13.57 20.51 -50.11
C GLY A 2 -12.85 19.31 -50.72
N PHE A 3 -12.44 19.35 -52.00
CA PHE A 3 -11.79 18.21 -52.68
C PHE A 3 -10.33 18.00 -52.23
N LEU A 4 -9.58 19.10 -52.05
CA LEU A 4 -8.18 19.03 -51.65
C LEU A 4 -8.02 18.50 -50.22
N THR A 5 -8.98 18.80 -49.34
CA THR A 5 -8.98 18.34 -47.95
C THR A 5 -9.34 16.86 -47.84
N THR A 6 -10.25 16.35 -48.68
CA THR A 6 -10.56 14.90 -48.73
C THR A 6 -9.38 14.12 -49.31
N LEU A 7 -8.72 14.64 -50.35
CA LEU A 7 -7.53 14.01 -50.94
C LEU A 7 -6.37 13.96 -49.93
N LEU A 8 -6.09 15.06 -49.24
CA LEU A 8 -5.06 15.08 -48.18
C LEU A 8 -5.41 14.11 -47.03
N GLY A 9 -6.69 13.98 -46.68
CA GLY A 9 -7.14 13.04 -45.65
C GLY A 9 -6.91 11.58 -46.04
N ILE A 10 -7.22 11.21 -47.29
CA ILE A 10 -7.01 9.84 -47.80
C ILE A 10 -5.52 9.52 -47.89
N VAL A 11 -4.70 10.45 -48.38
CA VAL A 11 -3.24 10.27 -48.46
C VAL A 11 -2.62 10.23 -47.06
N GLY A 12 -3.03 11.13 -46.17
CA GLY A 12 -2.57 11.16 -44.79
C GLY A 12 -2.95 9.90 -44.00
N PHE A 13 -4.14 9.34 -44.23
CA PHE A 13 -4.54 8.07 -43.61
C PHE A 13 -3.79 6.89 -44.23
N GLY A 14 -3.69 6.84 -45.57
CA GLY A 14 -3.01 5.77 -46.29
C GLY A 14 -1.52 5.68 -46.02
N VAL A 15 -0.86 6.80 -45.71
CA VAL A 15 0.57 6.86 -45.38
C VAL A 15 0.80 6.85 -43.86
N GLY A 16 -0.04 7.57 -43.10
CA GLY A 16 0.12 7.75 -41.66
C GLY A 16 -0.16 6.49 -40.84
N VAL A 17 -1.17 5.69 -41.22
CA VAL A 17 -1.46 4.42 -40.53
C VAL A 17 -0.31 3.42 -40.66
N PRO A 18 0.24 3.11 -41.85
CA PRO A 18 1.36 2.19 -41.94
C PRO A 18 2.63 2.73 -41.29
N LEU A 19 2.94 4.04 -41.39
CA LEU A 19 4.07 4.64 -40.67
C LEU A 19 3.89 4.56 -39.15
N GLY A 20 2.69 4.82 -38.63
CA GLY A 20 2.37 4.71 -37.21
C GLY A 20 2.47 3.29 -36.69
N LEU A 21 2.00 2.30 -37.47
CA LEU A 21 2.17 0.87 -37.14
C LEU A 21 3.63 0.44 -37.18
N LEU A 22 4.42 0.93 -38.15
CA LEU A 22 5.86 0.68 -38.23
C LEU A 22 6.59 1.26 -37.02
N LEU A 23 6.32 2.51 -36.67
CA LEU A 23 6.89 3.17 -35.49
C LEU A 23 6.47 2.47 -34.19
N GLY A 24 5.19 2.12 -34.07
CA GLY A 24 4.67 1.37 -32.92
C GLY A 24 5.33 -0.01 -32.78
N TYR A 25 5.50 -0.72 -33.89
CA TYR A 25 6.23 -2.00 -33.92
C TYR A 25 7.68 -1.82 -33.48
N PHE A 26 8.39 -0.82 -34.00
CA PHE A 26 9.78 -0.55 -33.61
C PHE A 26 9.91 -0.19 -32.13
N ILE A 27 9.01 0.64 -31.60
CA ILE A 27 9.01 1.01 -30.18
C ILE A 27 8.72 -0.22 -29.31
N PHE A 28 7.72 -1.03 -29.66
CA PHE A 28 7.37 -2.23 -28.89
C PHE A 28 8.49 -3.27 -28.88
N PHE A 29 9.19 -3.46 -30.00
CA PHE A 29 10.29 -4.43 -30.09
C PHE A 29 11.57 -3.95 -29.39
N TYR A 30 11.84 -2.64 -29.41
CA TYR A 30 13.03 -2.09 -28.73
C TYR A 30 12.83 -1.90 -27.23
N PHE A 31 11.60 -1.65 -26.77
CA PHE A 31 11.23 -1.66 -25.36
C PHE A 31 10.85 -3.08 -24.95
N GLU A 32 11.81 -4.00 -25.02
CA GLU A 32 11.67 -5.31 -24.42
C GLU A 32 11.49 -5.12 -22.89
N PRO A 33 10.45 -5.69 -22.26
CA PRO A 33 10.32 -5.65 -20.82
C PRO A 33 11.56 -6.31 -20.22
N THR A 34 12.24 -5.60 -19.31
CA THR A 34 13.42 -6.13 -18.63
C THR A 34 13.05 -7.46 -17.98
N ASP A 35 13.64 -8.55 -18.47
CA ASP A 35 13.40 -9.89 -17.92
C ASP A 35 13.73 -9.85 -16.41
N VAL A 36 12.72 -10.12 -15.58
CA VAL A 36 12.89 -10.18 -14.13
C VAL A 36 13.66 -11.47 -13.85
N LYS A 37 14.97 -11.33 -13.64
CA LYS A 37 15.83 -12.48 -13.33
C LYS A 37 15.34 -13.14 -12.04
N ASP A 38 15.00 -14.41 -12.13
CA ASP A 38 14.65 -15.20 -10.95
C ASP A 38 15.82 -15.17 -9.94
N PRO A 39 15.55 -14.84 -8.66
CA PRO A 39 16.59 -14.81 -7.65
C PRO A 39 17.12 -16.23 -7.40
N ILE A 40 18.45 -16.38 -7.35
CA ILE A 40 19.08 -17.66 -7.02
C ILE A 40 18.84 -17.93 -5.53
N ILE A 41 17.95 -18.87 -5.21
CA ILE A 41 17.66 -19.29 -3.85
C ILE A 41 18.85 -20.08 -3.30
N ARG A 42 19.50 -19.56 -2.26
CA ARG A 42 20.61 -20.23 -1.54
C ARG A 42 20.31 -20.30 -0.04
N LYS A 43 20.86 -21.31 0.64
CA LYS A 43 20.72 -21.41 2.10
C LYS A 43 21.54 -20.32 2.79
N ILE A 44 21.07 -19.85 3.95
CA ILE A 44 21.76 -18.79 4.72
C ILE A 44 23.21 -19.20 5.06
N ASN A 45 23.46 -20.48 5.35
CA ASN A 45 24.80 -21.00 5.67
C ASN A 45 25.78 -20.99 4.47
N GLU A 46 25.28 -20.85 3.25
CA GLU A 46 26.09 -20.84 2.02
C GLU A 46 26.40 -19.41 1.54
N LEU A 47 25.87 -18.39 2.22
CA LEU A 47 26.08 -17.00 1.88
C LEU A 47 27.41 -16.48 2.42
N ASP A 48 28.08 -15.66 1.62
CA ASP A 48 29.27 -14.95 2.03
C ASP A 48 28.92 -13.84 3.05
N SER A 49 29.92 -13.38 3.80
CA SER A 49 29.75 -12.39 4.85
C SER A 49 29.19 -11.05 4.35
N LYS A 50 29.42 -10.69 3.08
CA LYS A 50 28.86 -9.47 2.49
C LYS A 50 27.38 -9.65 2.18
N SER A 51 26.99 -10.77 1.59
CA SER A 51 25.56 -11.08 1.35
C SER A 51 24.78 -11.25 2.66
N LEU A 52 25.37 -11.86 3.70
CA LEU A 52 24.74 -11.94 5.01
C LEU A 52 24.48 -10.56 5.63
N LYS A 53 25.42 -9.63 5.50
CA LYS A 53 25.23 -8.23 5.95
C LYS A 53 24.11 -7.54 5.19
N LEU A 54 23.98 -7.80 3.89
CA LEU A 54 22.90 -7.24 3.06
C LEU A 54 21.53 -7.82 3.44
N LEU A 55 21.46 -9.07 3.88
CA LEU A 55 20.21 -9.69 4.35
C LEU A 55 19.84 -9.33 5.79
N PHE A 56 20.77 -8.77 6.57
CA PHE A 56 20.53 -8.48 7.97
C PHE A 56 19.30 -7.60 8.22
N PRO A 57 18.99 -6.56 7.42
CA PRO A 57 17.74 -5.81 7.54
C PRO A 57 16.48 -6.66 7.29
N GLU A 58 16.54 -7.60 6.34
CA GLU A 58 15.41 -8.42 5.91
C GLU A 58 15.02 -9.53 6.90
N ILE A 59 15.94 -9.92 7.78
CA ILE A 59 15.66 -10.93 8.80
C ILE A 59 14.50 -10.47 9.71
N PRO A 60 13.60 -11.36 10.17
CA PRO A 60 12.54 -10.98 11.11
C PRO A 60 13.07 -10.53 12.47
N SER A 61 12.36 -9.59 13.12
CA SER A 61 12.78 -8.98 14.39
C SER A 61 12.96 -10.00 15.53
N TRP A 62 12.10 -11.03 15.61
CA TRP A 62 12.19 -12.12 16.60
C TRP A 62 13.42 -13.05 16.42
N VAL A 63 14.03 -13.06 15.24
CA VAL A 63 15.30 -13.79 15.02
C VAL A 63 16.49 -12.94 15.47
N LYS A 64 16.41 -11.62 15.28
CA LYS A 64 17.49 -10.68 15.66
C LYS A 64 17.52 -10.39 17.16
N CYS A 65 16.32 -10.29 17.75
CA CYS A 65 16.12 -9.76 19.09
C CYS A 65 15.26 -10.74 19.89
N PRO A 66 15.76 -11.27 21.02
CA PRO A 66 15.01 -12.22 21.84
C PRO A 66 13.76 -11.61 22.49
N ASP A 67 13.70 -10.27 22.62
CA ASP A 67 12.56 -9.54 23.19
C ASP A 67 11.30 -9.59 22.30
N TYR A 68 11.44 -9.98 21.03
CA TYR A 68 10.32 -10.07 20.10
C TYR A 68 9.76 -11.49 20.10
N GLU A 69 8.50 -11.61 20.46
CA GLU A 69 7.79 -12.89 20.44
C GLU A 69 7.03 -13.09 19.13
N ARG A 70 6.99 -14.34 18.65
CA ARG A 70 6.16 -14.72 17.51
C ARG A 70 4.70 -14.84 17.93
N VAL A 71 3.82 -14.24 17.13
CA VAL A 71 2.37 -14.22 17.40
C VAL A 71 1.58 -14.84 16.26
N ASP A 72 1.94 -16.07 15.85
CA ASP A 72 1.31 -16.77 14.72
C ASP A 72 -0.22 -16.95 14.92
N TRP A 73 -0.67 -17.09 16.17
CA TRP A 73 -2.10 -17.19 16.50
C TRP A 73 -2.86 -15.89 16.19
N LEU A 74 -2.23 -14.73 16.40
CA LEU A 74 -2.83 -13.42 16.13
C LEU A 74 -2.92 -13.19 14.62
N ASN A 75 -1.92 -13.63 13.85
CA ASN A 75 -1.97 -13.60 12.40
C ASN A 75 -3.14 -14.45 11.85
N LYS A 76 -3.37 -15.65 12.41
CA LYS A 76 -4.55 -16.47 12.05
C LYS A 76 -5.85 -15.75 12.39
N PHE A 77 -5.93 -15.13 13.57
CA PHE A 77 -7.09 -14.34 13.96
C PHE A 77 -7.38 -13.18 13.00
N ILE A 78 -6.35 -12.40 12.64
CA ILE A 78 -6.48 -11.28 11.70
C ILE A 78 -6.92 -11.79 10.33
N PHE A 79 -6.38 -12.91 9.87
CA PHE A 79 -6.74 -13.52 8.60
C PHE A 79 -8.23 -13.85 8.51
N GLU A 80 -8.77 -14.54 9.53
CA GLU A 80 -10.22 -14.88 9.58
C GLU A 80 -11.10 -13.63 9.67
N MET A 81 -10.63 -12.58 10.37
CA MET A 81 -11.36 -11.32 10.54
C MET A 81 -11.25 -10.39 9.32
N TRP A 82 -10.28 -10.59 8.43
CA TRP A 82 -9.90 -9.64 7.39
C TRP A 82 -11.06 -9.21 6.49
N PRO A 83 -11.96 -10.09 6.00
CA PRO A 83 -13.07 -9.67 5.13
C PRO A 83 -14.03 -8.69 5.80
N TYR A 84 -14.11 -8.70 7.13
CA TYR A 84 -14.93 -7.78 7.92
C TYR A 84 -14.17 -6.50 8.23
N LEU A 85 -12.87 -6.63 8.55
CA LEU A 85 -11.97 -5.50 8.78
C LEU A 85 -11.85 -4.63 7.52
N ASP A 86 -11.67 -5.23 6.34
CA ASP A 86 -11.62 -4.51 5.06
C ASP A 86 -12.84 -3.58 4.90
N LYS A 87 -14.05 -4.12 5.09
CA LYS A 87 -15.29 -3.34 4.98
C LYS A 87 -15.36 -2.21 6.02
N ALA A 88 -15.01 -2.50 7.27
CA ALA A 88 -15.07 -1.52 8.35
C ALA A 88 -14.04 -0.39 8.15
N ILE A 89 -12.82 -0.73 7.75
CA ILE A 89 -11.75 0.22 7.46
C ILE A 89 -12.11 1.05 6.24
N CYS A 90 -12.59 0.44 5.15
CA CYS A 90 -13.03 1.15 3.96
C CYS A 90 -14.16 2.15 4.25
N ASN A 91 -15.13 1.78 5.08
CA ASN A 91 -16.18 2.70 5.53
C ASN A 91 -15.61 3.86 6.35
N THR A 92 -14.67 3.57 7.25
CA THR A 92 -13.98 4.58 8.05
C THR A 92 -13.21 5.54 7.15
N ILE A 93 -12.43 5.04 6.18
CA ILE A 93 -11.71 5.85 5.18
C ILE A 93 -12.69 6.75 4.43
N ARG A 94 -13.79 6.21 3.90
CA ARG A 94 -14.81 7.02 3.20
C ARG A 94 -15.33 8.14 4.09
N SER A 95 -15.64 7.86 5.36
CA SER A 95 -16.18 8.85 6.29
C SER A 95 -15.16 9.93 6.67
N THR A 96 -13.90 9.55 6.87
CA THR A 96 -12.81 10.46 7.27
C THR A 96 -12.34 11.31 6.10
N THR A 97 -12.29 10.75 4.89
CA THR A 97 -11.80 11.44 3.70
C THR A 97 -12.85 12.32 3.05
N LYS A 98 -14.16 12.03 3.21
CA LYS A 98 -15.24 12.87 2.68
C LYS A 98 -15.08 14.38 3.01
N PRO A 99 -14.94 14.79 4.29
CA PRO A 99 -14.74 16.21 4.59
C PRO A 99 -13.43 16.78 4.04
N ILE A 100 -12.41 15.95 3.80
CA ILE A 100 -11.15 16.36 3.15
C ILE A 100 -11.42 16.65 1.67
N PHE A 101 -12.11 15.75 0.97
CA PHE A 101 -12.50 15.93 -0.43
C PHE A 101 -13.37 17.18 -0.62
N ASP A 102 -14.34 17.39 0.26
CA ASP A 102 -15.24 18.55 0.22
C ASP A 102 -14.47 19.89 0.28
N GLN A 103 -13.30 19.94 0.95
CA GLN A 103 -12.46 21.14 0.99
C GLN A 103 -11.81 21.50 -0.36
N TYR A 104 -11.72 20.55 -1.28
CA TYR A 104 -11.17 20.74 -2.62
C TYR A 104 -12.24 20.95 -3.68
N ILE A 105 -13.51 20.61 -3.40
CA ILE A 105 -14.62 20.90 -4.32
C ILE A 105 -14.73 22.42 -4.51
N GLY A 106 -14.84 22.85 -5.77
CA GLY A 106 -14.85 24.27 -6.15
C GLY A 106 -13.46 24.92 -6.23
N LYS A 107 -12.42 24.33 -5.61
CA LYS A 107 -11.02 24.71 -5.87
C LYS A 107 -10.53 24.00 -7.12
N PHE A 108 -9.67 24.65 -7.89
CA PHE A 108 -9.08 24.08 -9.12
C PHE A 108 -10.11 23.53 -10.12
N LEU A 109 -11.34 24.08 -10.13
CA LEU A 109 -12.46 23.63 -10.98
C LEU A 109 -12.94 22.18 -10.71
N VAL A 110 -12.64 21.61 -9.54
CA VAL A 110 -13.09 20.27 -9.17
C VAL A 110 -14.59 20.26 -8.88
N LYS A 111 -15.35 19.41 -9.58
CA LYS A 111 -16.80 19.22 -9.37
C LYS A 111 -17.09 18.20 -8.27
N SER A 112 -16.42 17.04 -8.32
CA SER A 112 -16.50 16.04 -7.25
C SER A 112 -15.25 15.16 -7.20
N ILE A 113 -14.99 14.60 -6.02
CA ILE A 113 -13.95 13.60 -5.75
C ILE A 113 -14.64 12.43 -5.05
N GLU A 114 -14.60 11.24 -5.66
CA GLU A 114 -15.35 10.08 -5.16
C GLU A 114 -14.51 8.81 -5.27
N PHE A 115 -14.75 7.86 -4.36
CA PHE A 115 -14.20 6.51 -4.45
C PHE A 115 -15.16 5.62 -5.24
N ASP A 116 -14.76 5.26 -6.46
CA ASP A 116 -15.49 4.33 -7.33
C ASP A 116 -15.35 2.89 -6.81
N CYS A 117 -14.12 2.50 -6.49
CA CYS A 117 -13.81 1.26 -5.80
C CYS A 117 -12.88 1.55 -4.61
N LEU A 118 -13.11 0.89 -3.48
CA LEU A 118 -12.23 0.97 -2.32
C LEU A 118 -12.30 -0.38 -1.60
N THR A 119 -11.25 -1.16 -1.77
CA THR A 119 -10.97 -2.38 -1.01
C THR A 119 -9.47 -2.44 -0.73
N LEU A 120 -9.11 -2.97 0.43
CA LEU A 120 -7.74 -3.26 0.82
C LEU A 120 -7.25 -4.61 0.27
N GLY A 121 -8.10 -5.34 -0.45
CA GLY A 121 -7.76 -6.62 -1.06
C GLY A 121 -7.93 -7.80 -0.10
N ASN A 122 -7.40 -8.95 -0.51
CA ASN A 122 -7.62 -10.22 0.18
C ASN A 122 -6.45 -10.63 1.07
N LEU A 123 -5.34 -9.89 1.01
CA LEU A 123 -4.12 -10.18 1.75
C LEU A 123 -4.07 -9.29 3.01
N PRO A 124 -4.25 -9.87 4.22
CA PRO A 124 -4.17 -9.11 5.46
C PRO A 124 -2.73 -8.70 5.81
N PRO A 125 -2.56 -7.71 6.69
CA PRO A 125 -1.26 -7.43 7.29
C PRO A 125 -0.82 -8.57 8.20
N THR A 126 0.49 -8.77 8.29
CA THR A 126 1.14 -9.77 9.12
C THR A 126 1.96 -9.09 10.21
N ILE A 127 1.84 -9.60 11.43
CA ILE A 127 2.67 -9.19 12.56
C ILE A 127 3.86 -10.16 12.64
N HIS A 128 5.05 -9.65 12.36
CA HIS A 128 6.28 -10.45 12.36
C HIS A 128 6.76 -10.77 13.77
N GLY A 129 6.56 -9.85 14.71
CA GLY A 129 6.80 -10.10 16.12
C GLY A 129 6.19 -9.00 16.97
N VAL A 130 6.06 -9.26 18.27
CA VAL A 130 5.56 -8.28 19.23
C VAL A 130 6.56 -8.16 20.36
N LYS A 131 6.88 -6.91 20.73
CA LYS A 131 7.63 -6.60 21.94
C LYS A 131 6.71 -5.92 22.95
N VAL A 132 6.71 -6.41 24.18
CA VAL A 132 5.92 -5.84 25.28
C VAL A 132 6.88 -5.27 26.31
N TYR A 133 6.61 -4.06 26.78
CA TYR A 133 7.37 -3.42 27.84
C TYR A 133 6.55 -3.38 29.11
N GLU A 134 7.11 -3.97 30.16
CA GLU A 134 6.65 -3.76 31.53
C GLU A 134 7.36 -2.54 32.10
N THR A 135 6.57 -1.62 32.63
CA THR A 135 7.09 -0.37 33.18
C THR A 135 6.73 -0.27 34.65
N GLN A 136 7.49 0.54 35.39
CA GLN A 136 7.20 0.78 36.81
C GLN A 136 5.99 1.75 37.00
N GLU A 137 5.53 2.41 35.94
CA GLU A 137 4.56 3.50 35.99
C GLU A 137 3.09 3.09 35.75
N LYS A 138 2.73 1.81 35.95
CA LYS A 138 1.39 1.28 35.63
C LYS A 138 0.98 1.63 34.18
N GLU A 139 1.90 1.48 33.24
CA GLU A 139 1.63 1.60 31.81
C GLU A 139 2.05 0.30 31.13
N LEU A 140 1.27 -0.10 30.11
CA LEU A 140 1.59 -1.23 29.25
C LEU A 140 1.90 -0.69 27.86
N MET A 141 3.08 -1.00 27.34
CA MET A 141 3.48 -0.60 25.99
C MET A 141 3.69 -1.84 25.12
N ILE A 142 3.11 -1.83 23.94
CA ILE A 142 3.13 -2.94 22.99
C ILE A 142 3.60 -2.41 21.64
N GLU A 143 4.61 -3.07 21.07
CA GLU A 143 5.21 -2.74 19.77
C GLU A 143 5.13 -3.93 18.83
N PRO A 144 4.07 -4.05 18.02
CA PRO A 144 4.03 -5.03 16.94
C PRO A 144 4.82 -4.55 15.72
N ASP A 145 5.66 -5.43 15.15
CA ASP A 145 6.30 -5.26 13.84
C ASP A 145 5.29 -5.64 12.74
N LEU A 146 4.58 -4.64 12.22
CA LEU A 146 3.51 -4.81 11.26
C LEU A 146 4.06 -4.64 9.84
N ARG A 147 3.84 -5.66 9.00
CA ARG A 147 4.14 -5.61 7.58
C ARG A 147 2.91 -5.99 6.78
N TRP A 148 2.64 -5.25 5.73
CA TRP A 148 1.51 -5.48 4.85
C TRP A 148 1.98 -5.40 3.41
N ALA A 149 1.83 -6.49 2.67
CA ALA A 149 2.00 -6.51 1.23
C ALA A 149 0.64 -6.93 0.66
N GLY A 150 -0.19 -5.92 0.41
CA GLY A 150 -1.59 -6.10 0.02
C GLY A 150 -1.79 -5.94 -1.47
N ASN A 151 -2.93 -6.45 -1.94
CA ASN A 151 -3.44 -6.23 -3.30
C ASN A 151 -4.71 -5.36 -3.27
N PRO A 152 -4.64 -4.11 -2.75
CA PRO A 152 -5.80 -3.25 -2.67
C PRO A 152 -6.32 -2.89 -4.07
N ASN A 153 -7.58 -2.47 -4.16
CA ASN A 153 -8.09 -1.84 -5.36
C ASN A 153 -8.81 -0.55 -4.96
N ILE A 154 -8.06 0.55 -5.05
CA ILE A 154 -8.54 1.88 -4.68
C ILE A 154 -8.62 2.72 -5.94
N ILE A 155 -9.84 2.96 -6.40
CA ILE A 155 -10.13 3.76 -7.58
C ILE A 155 -10.76 5.08 -7.11
N VAL A 156 -10.01 6.17 -7.29
CA VAL A 156 -10.46 7.53 -7.01
C VAL A 156 -10.78 8.22 -8.33
N VAL A 157 -11.96 8.81 -8.39
CA VAL A 157 -12.48 9.53 -9.55
C VAL A 157 -12.54 11.01 -9.23
N LEU A 158 -11.84 11.80 -10.04
CA LEU A 158 -11.85 13.25 -10.03
C LEU A 158 -12.67 13.74 -11.22
N ASN A 159 -13.82 14.35 -10.94
CA ASN A 159 -14.67 14.95 -11.97
C ASN A 159 -14.32 16.42 -12.14
N LEU A 160 -13.77 16.77 -13.30
CA LEU A 160 -13.52 18.15 -13.73
C LEU A 160 -14.63 18.59 -14.73
N PRO A 161 -14.69 19.87 -15.14
CA PRO A 161 -15.80 20.34 -15.96
C PRO A 161 -15.81 19.75 -17.37
N CYS A 162 -14.63 19.45 -17.92
CA CYS A 162 -14.46 19.00 -19.30
C CYS A 162 -14.05 17.53 -19.43
N PHE A 163 -13.47 16.92 -18.40
CA PHE A 163 -12.98 15.54 -18.44
C PHE A 163 -12.98 14.90 -17.04
N ARG A 164 -12.93 13.56 -17.00
CA ARG A 164 -12.88 12.75 -15.77
C ARG A 164 -11.50 12.12 -15.67
N VAL A 165 -10.83 12.31 -14.54
CA VAL A 165 -9.55 11.64 -14.24
C VAL A 165 -9.83 10.50 -13.27
N THR A 166 -9.32 9.31 -13.57
CA THR A 166 -9.44 8.15 -12.70
C THR A 166 -8.04 7.71 -12.32
N VAL A 167 -7.79 7.59 -11.01
CA VAL A 167 -6.52 7.11 -10.47
C VAL A 167 -6.79 5.80 -9.74
N GLN A 168 -5.99 4.78 -10.02
CA GLN A 168 -6.12 3.47 -9.43
C GLN A 168 -4.82 3.09 -8.72
N LEU A 169 -4.95 2.58 -7.50
CA LEU A 169 -3.88 1.96 -6.72
C LEU A 169 -4.18 0.46 -6.60
N THR A 170 -3.21 -0.38 -6.97
CA THR A 170 -3.37 -1.85 -7.08
C THR A 170 -2.42 -2.65 -6.20
N ASP A 171 -1.20 -2.18 -6.00
CA ASP A 171 -0.19 -2.83 -5.17
C ASP A 171 0.23 -1.85 -4.08
N LEU A 172 0.27 -2.31 -2.83
CA LEU A 172 0.65 -1.47 -1.70
C LEU A 172 1.45 -2.29 -0.69
N GLN A 173 2.65 -1.81 -0.41
CA GLN A 173 3.51 -2.36 0.63
C GLN A 173 3.69 -1.34 1.75
N VAL A 174 3.36 -1.73 2.97
CA VAL A 174 3.49 -0.90 4.18
C VAL A 174 4.26 -1.67 5.24
N PHE A 175 5.36 -1.08 5.72
CA PHE A 175 6.05 -1.55 6.92
C PHE A 175 5.99 -0.48 7.99
N MET A 176 5.56 -0.86 9.19
CA MET A 176 5.40 0.07 10.29
C MET A 176 5.63 -0.58 11.65
N LEU A 177 6.19 0.21 12.55
CA LEU A 177 6.42 -0.13 13.96
C LEU A 177 5.54 0.78 14.83
N PRO A 178 4.22 0.51 14.93
CA PRO A 178 3.37 1.22 15.86
C PRO A 178 3.73 0.86 17.30
N ARG A 179 3.57 1.82 18.20
CA ARG A 179 3.62 1.65 19.65
C ARG A 179 2.25 1.96 20.21
N VAL A 180 1.66 0.97 20.86
CA VAL A 180 0.38 1.09 21.56
C VAL A 180 0.68 1.21 23.05
N THR A 181 0.29 2.32 23.66
CA THR A 181 0.45 2.58 25.09
C THR A 181 -0.90 2.64 25.78
N LEU A 182 -1.08 1.81 26.80
CA LEU A 182 -2.24 1.82 27.70
C LEU A 182 -1.85 2.48 29.02
N LYS A 183 -2.34 3.71 29.27
CA LYS A 183 -1.97 4.48 30.47
C LYS A 183 -3.08 5.43 30.95
N PRO A 184 -3.27 5.58 32.28
CA PRO A 184 -2.83 4.66 33.33
C PRO A 184 -3.61 3.34 33.28
N LEU A 185 -3.01 2.26 33.78
CA LEU A 185 -3.73 1.04 34.12
C LEU A 185 -4.58 1.27 35.37
N VAL A 186 -5.82 0.80 35.32
CA VAL A 186 -6.84 1.02 36.38
C VAL A 186 -7.53 -0.31 36.73
N PRO A 187 -8.02 -0.49 37.98
CA PRO A 187 -8.66 -1.74 38.41
C PRO A 187 -10.14 -1.85 37.99
N THR A 188 -10.52 -1.28 36.84
CA THR A 188 -11.87 -1.31 36.29
C THR A 188 -11.79 -1.62 34.81
N PHE A 189 -12.60 -2.56 34.31
CA PHE A 189 -12.61 -2.91 32.88
C PHE A 189 -12.82 -1.67 31.99
N PRO A 190 -12.05 -1.53 30.90
CA PRO A 190 -11.15 -2.50 30.27
C PRO A 190 -9.71 -2.54 30.84
N CYS A 191 -9.50 -2.08 32.06
CA CYS A 191 -8.26 -2.07 32.84
C CYS A 191 -7.24 -0.97 32.45
N PHE A 192 -7.65 -0.02 31.62
CA PHE A 192 -6.86 1.18 31.27
C PHE A 192 -7.79 2.39 31.07
N ALA A 193 -7.27 3.59 31.29
CA ALA A 193 -8.03 4.82 31.12
C ALA A 193 -7.88 5.44 29.71
N ASN A 194 -6.68 5.40 29.13
CA ASN A 194 -6.43 5.88 27.77
C ASN A 194 -5.66 4.86 26.95
N LEU A 195 -5.94 4.85 25.65
CA LEU A 195 -5.18 4.15 24.63
C LEU A 195 -4.56 5.19 23.70
N THR A 196 -3.24 5.16 23.58
CA THR A 196 -2.48 6.03 22.68
C THR A 196 -1.74 5.17 21.68
N MET A 197 -1.81 5.53 20.40
CA MET A 197 -1.02 4.90 19.35
C MET A 197 -0.07 5.92 18.74
N SER A 198 1.22 5.56 18.62
CA SER A 198 2.23 6.35 17.92
C SER A 198 3.00 5.48 16.95
N LEU A 199 3.70 6.09 16.00
CA LEU A 199 4.66 5.41 15.13
C LEU A 199 6.05 5.67 15.68
N MET A 200 6.83 4.61 15.89
CA MET A 200 8.20 4.74 16.40
C MET A 200 9.14 5.33 15.36
N GLU A 201 8.89 5.01 14.10
CA GLU A 201 9.67 5.44 12.96
C GLU A 201 8.72 5.82 11.81
N LYS A 202 9.24 6.54 10.82
CA LYS A 202 8.47 6.83 9.61
C LYS A 202 8.12 5.50 8.92
N PRO A 203 6.83 5.22 8.65
CA PRO A 203 6.45 3.99 7.98
C PRO A 203 7.03 3.98 6.57
N HIS A 204 7.49 2.80 6.14
CA HIS A 204 7.86 2.58 4.76
C HIS A 204 6.59 2.27 3.98
N VAL A 205 6.37 2.98 2.88
CA VAL A 205 5.19 2.84 2.02
C VAL A 205 5.66 2.85 0.57
N ASP A 206 5.35 1.80 -0.17
CA ASP A 206 5.69 1.62 -1.59
C ASP A 206 4.41 1.28 -2.38
N PHE A 207 4.17 1.97 -3.50
CA PHE A 207 2.92 1.96 -4.28
C PHE A 207 3.07 2.42 -5.74
#